data_AF-A0A5B9M6J6-F1
#
_entry.id   AF-A0A5B9M6J6-F1
#
_cell.length_a   1.000
_cell.length_b   1.000
_cell.length_c   1.000
_cell.angle_alpha   90.00
_cell.angle_beta   90.00
_cell.angle_gamma   90.00
#
_symmetry.space_group_name_H-M   'P 1'
#
loop_
_entity.id
_entity.type
_entity.pdbx_description
1 polymer ?
#
loop_
_entity_poly.entity_id
_entity_poly.type
_entity_poly.pdbx_seq_one_letter_code
_entity_poly.pdbx_strand_id
1 'polypeptide(L)'
;MFFPVILGLIFIIACSPSHAVDNNTDCNGTPDHLNRSYYLDSYQELLKGAVKNNTRIRNHLYKRYTSTGDRRYYQAYIDAGYAVKLFSGIKSKRALRSDEKIIEIKTIQANNAYYSRKLSPSDTIVIVFNSRACQFRNMPVPEFRSNLPFVYYKSRGWHIYPVTTSNLAGGCRNTSDFLEVMDEQKLTVSFRTYRGMRYAVFPMYFDYHGSGTGWLDSFAQGNLAGHYARAYNLTGNRGYLDLSNSLINSFYAPTGLVKPTTYGNFYLHYNFMREHYILNAHLICTLGLHTAYSYTGNSRALNLFRTGVSTFRRMNWRFDSGRWTYYAVSGRYYKPAWLASESYHRLHVQLANRVWKATGDSYYRSVALRWNSYLERKGLRPERI
;
A
#
# COMPACT_ATOMS: atom_id res chain seq x y z
N MET A 1 -10.76 -9.57 -29.35
CA MET A 1 -11.74 -8.99 -30.30
C MET A 1 -13.02 -8.76 -29.52
N PHE A 2 -13.74 -7.68 -29.82
CA PHE A 2 -14.96 -7.17 -29.18
C PHE A 2 -14.81 -6.30 -27.92
N PHE A 3 -14.74 -4.99 -28.19
CA PHE A 3 -15.35 -3.92 -27.40
C PHE A 3 -16.88 -4.11 -27.34
N PRO A 4 -17.54 -3.52 -26.33
CA PRO A 4 -18.59 -2.57 -26.69
C PRO A 4 -18.51 -1.25 -25.91
N VAL A 5 -18.82 -0.19 -26.65
CA VAL A 5 -19.23 1.13 -26.18
C VAL A 5 -20.73 1.06 -25.88
N ILE A 6 -21.17 1.55 -24.73
CA ILE A 6 -22.57 1.98 -24.52
C ILE A 6 -22.55 3.30 -23.73
N LEU A 7 -23.11 4.34 -24.36
CA LEU A 7 -23.55 5.59 -23.74
C LEU A 7 -24.73 5.31 -22.79
N GLY A 8 -24.76 5.97 -21.64
CA GLY A 8 -25.91 5.94 -20.74
C GLY A 8 -25.84 7.05 -19.69
N LEU A 9 -26.63 8.09 -19.94
CA LEU A 9 -27.00 9.26 -19.15
C LEU A 9 -26.33 9.52 -17.78
N ILE A 10 -25.78 10.73 -17.72
CA ILE A 10 -25.44 11.50 -16.53
C ILE A 10 -26.75 11.84 -15.78
N PHE A 11 -26.90 11.33 -14.56
CA PHE A 11 -27.66 12.02 -13.51
C PHE A 11 -26.67 12.63 -12.53
N ILE A 12 -26.39 13.93 -12.72
CA ILE A 12 -25.83 14.76 -11.65
C ILE A 12 -27.01 15.04 -10.73
N ILE A 13 -27.07 14.35 -9.60
CA ILE A 13 -27.80 14.89 -8.45
C ILE A 13 -26.83 15.92 -7.85
N ALA A 14 -27.08 17.18 -8.18
CA ALA A 14 -26.45 18.31 -7.53
C ALA A 14 -26.90 18.32 -6.06
N CYS A 15 -25.97 18.13 -5.12
CA CYS A 15 -26.22 18.56 -3.76
C CYS A 15 -26.14 20.09 -3.72
N SER A 16 -27.27 20.73 -3.47
CA SER A 16 -27.33 22.16 -3.15
C SER A 16 -26.49 22.45 -1.90
N PRO A 17 -25.68 23.52 -1.87
CA PRO A 17 -24.89 23.90 -0.71
C PRO A 17 -25.78 24.68 0.26
N SER A 18 -26.71 24.00 0.91
CA SER A 18 -27.50 24.60 1.97
C SER A 18 -27.96 23.51 2.91
N HIS A 19 -27.09 23.23 3.89
CA HIS A 19 -27.36 22.79 5.26
C HIS A 19 -26.16 21.94 5.71
N ALA A 20 -25.24 22.60 6.43
CA ALA A 20 -24.27 21.93 7.28
C ALA A 20 -25.05 21.14 8.34
N VAL A 21 -25.32 19.87 8.06
CA VAL A 21 -25.77 18.90 9.05
C VAL A 21 -24.50 18.27 9.61
N ASP A 22 -24.13 18.71 10.82
CA ASP A 22 -23.13 18.15 11.73
C ASP A 22 -21.83 17.58 11.09
N ASN A 23 -20.67 18.17 11.41
CA ASN A 23 -19.33 17.90 10.81
C ASN A 23 -18.82 16.43 10.84
N ASN A 24 -19.62 15.47 11.31
CA ASN A 24 -19.24 14.09 11.58
C ASN A 24 -20.01 13.02 10.78
N THR A 25 -20.98 13.39 9.94
CA THR A 25 -21.75 12.44 9.13
C THR A 25 -21.78 12.83 7.65
N ASP A 26 -21.67 11.85 6.75
CA ASP A 26 -21.91 12.08 5.33
C ASP A 26 -23.41 12.31 5.05
N CYS A 27 -23.77 12.65 3.80
CA CYS A 27 -25.15 12.93 3.40
C CYS A 27 -26.14 11.76 3.62
N ASN A 28 -25.66 10.58 4.02
CA ASN A 28 -26.47 9.40 4.32
C ASN A 28 -26.51 9.07 5.83
N GLY A 29 -26.00 9.96 6.69
CA GLY A 29 -25.93 9.72 8.13
C GLY A 29 -24.89 8.69 8.54
N THR A 30 -23.95 8.32 7.66
CA THR A 30 -22.84 7.43 8.01
C THR A 30 -21.64 8.24 8.52
N PRO A 31 -20.85 7.72 9.48
CA PRO A 31 -19.65 8.43 9.93
C PRO A 31 -18.76 8.79 8.76
N ASP A 32 -18.30 10.04 8.67
CA ASP A 32 -17.42 10.48 7.58
C ASP A 32 -16.04 9.80 7.73
N HIS A 33 -15.89 8.64 7.09
CA HIS A 33 -14.69 7.80 7.14
C HIS A 33 -13.47 8.44 6.45
N LEU A 34 -13.67 9.59 5.79
CA LEU A 34 -12.65 10.42 5.16
C LEU A 34 -12.28 11.65 5.99
N ASN A 35 -13.04 11.99 7.04
CA ASN A 35 -12.75 13.14 7.89
C ASN A 35 -11.68 12.82 8.94
N ARG A 36 -10.54 13.52 8.87
CA ARG A 36 -9.47 13.38 9.85
C ARG A 36 -9.89 13.84 11.25
N SER A 37 -10.60 14.95 11.37
CA SER A 37 -10.98 15.55 12.64
C SER A 37 -11.95 14.65 13.40
N TYR A 38 -12.91 14.03 12.70
CA TYR A 38 -13.80 13.02 13.27
C TYR A 38 -13.05 11.95 14.08
N TYR A 39 -12.00 11.35 13.51
CA TYR A 39 -11.23 10.32 14.22
C TYR A 39 -10.41 10.87 15.40
N LEU A 40 -9.92 12.10 15.32
CA LEU A 40 -9.03 12.66 16.34
C LEU A 40 -9.80 13.26 17.51
N ASP A 41 -10.88 13.98 17.22
CA ASP A 41 -11.74 14.64 18.20
C ASP A 41 -12.55 13.60 18.98
N SER A 42 -13.03 12.55 18.30
CA SER A 42 -13.74 11.42 18.93
C SER A 42 -12.83 10.24 19.29
N TYR A 43 -11.51 10.41 19.33
CA TYR A 43 -10.55 9.30 19.49
C TYR A 43 -10.86 8.41 20.70
N GLN A 44 -11.11 9.01 21.87
CA GLN A 44 -11.32 8.26 23.12
C GLN A 44 -12.61 7.43 23.07
N GLU A 45 -13.68 8.00 22.54
CA GLU A 45 -14.97 7.33 22.41
C GLU A 45 -14.91 6.18 21.40
N LEU A 46 -14.37 6.46 20.21
CA LEU A 46 -14.21 5.47 19.14
C LEU A 46 -13.34 4.30 19.59
N LEU A 47 -12.21 4.59 20.25
CA LEU A 47 -11.33 3.56 20.77
C LEU A 47 -12.02 2.72 21.85
N LYS A 48 -12.72 3.36 22.81
CA LYS A 48 -13.45 2.66 23.88
C LYS A 48 -14.50 1.72 23.30
N GLY A 49 -15.28 2.18 22.32
CA GLY A 49 -16.26 1.37 21.60
C GLY A 49 -15.61 0.19 20.85
N ALA A 50 -14.55 0.47 20.09
CA ALA A 50 -13.83 -0.53 19.31
C ALA A 50 -13.20 -1.62 20.19
N VAL A 51 -12.54 -1.24 21.30
CA VAL A 51 -11.93 -2.20 22.25
C VAL A 51 -13.01 -3.00 22.99
N LYS A 52 -14.11 -2.37 23.42
CA LYS A 52 -15.24 -3.09 24.07
C LYS A 52 -15.82 -4.16 23.14
N ASN A 53 -16.03 -3.82 21.87
CA ASN A 53 -16.54 -4.78 20.89
C ASN A 53 -15.52 -5.89 20.61
N ASN A 54 -14.23 -5.53 20.49
CA ASN A 54 -13.15 -6.49 20.32
C ASN A 54 -13.11 -7.53 21.45
N THR A 55 -13.20 -7.09 22.70
CA THR A 55 -13.25 -7.97 23.87
C THR A 55 -14.43 -8.93 23.80
N ARG A 56 -15.62 -8.46 23.43
CA ARG A 56 -16.82 -9.32 23.28
C ARG A 56 -16.61 -10.40 22.21
N ILE A 57 -16.13 -10.01 21.03
CA ILE A 57 -15.85 -10.93 19.91
C ILE A 57 -14.81 -11.96 20.32
N ARG A 58 -13.70 -11.52 20.93
CA ARG A 58 -12.63 -12.42 21.36
C ARG A 58 -13.10 -13.40 22.44
N ASN A 59 -13.88 -12.95 23.42
CA ASN A 59 -14.45 -13.84 24.43
C ASN A 59 -15.37 -14.90 23.80
N HIS A 60 -16.17 -14.52 22.81
CA HIS A 60 -16.99 -15.48 22.06
C HIS A 60 -16.12 -16.50 21.32
N LEU A 61 -15.12 -16.06 20.55
CA LEU A 61 -14.20 -16.94 19.82
C LEU A 61 -13.48 -17.90 20.76
N TYR A 62 -12.98 -17.41 21.89
CA TYR A 62 -12.30 -18.25 22.89
C TYR A 62 -13.26 -19.27 23.51
N LYS A 63 -14.48 -18.86 23.89
CA LYS A 63 -15.51 -19.77 24.40
C LYS A 63 -15.83 -20.89 23.41
N ARG A 64 -15.94 -20.56 22.11
CA ARG A 64 -16.16 -21.54 21.04
C ARG A 64 -14.99 -22.51 20.91
N TYR A 65 -13.75 -22.01 20.99
CA TYR A 65 -12.58 -22.87 21.02
C TYR A 65 -12.61 -23.83 22.21
N THR A 66 -12.83 -23.34 23.43
CA THR A 66 -12.83 -24.18 24.64
C THR A 66 -13.96 -25.21 24.65
N SER A 67 -15.11 -24.90 24.04
CA SER A 67 -16.26 -25.83 24.01
C SER A 67 -16.18 -26.86 22.88
N THR A 68 -15.46 -26.57 21.78
CA THR A 68 -15.45 -27.44 20.58
C THR A 68 -14.10 -28.09 20.31
N GLY A 69 -13.00 -27.58 20.87
CA GLY A 69 -11.64 -27.97 20.52
C GLY A 69 -11.17 -27.49 19.14
N ASP A 70 -12.01 -26.80 18.36
CA ASP A 70 -11.67 -26.36 17.01
C ASP A 70 -10.68 -25.18 17.03
N ARG A 71 -9.43 -25.49 16.67
CA ARG A 71 -8.30 -24.55 16.65
C ARG A 71 -8.50 -23.35 15.72
N ARG A 72 -9.42 -23.40 14.76
CA ARG A 72 -9.74 -22.26 13.89
C ARG A 72 -10.33 -21.08 14.69
N TYR A 73 -11.12 -21.36 15.72
CA TYR A 73 -11.61 -20.33 16.65
C TYR A 73 -10.48 -19.71 17.46
N TYR A 74 -9.50 -20.51 17.88
CA TYR A 74 -8.33 -20.00 18.60
C TYR A 74 -7.45 -19.12 17.70
N GLN A 75 -7.22 -19.51 16.44
CA GLN A 75 -6.51 -18.67 15.49
C GLN A 75 -7.22 -17.32 15.29
N ALA A 76 -8.55 -17.33 15.12
CA ALA A 76 -9.35 -16.11 15.02
C ALA A 76 -9.27 -15.25 16.29
N TYR A 77 -9.25 -15.87 17.49
CA TYR A 77 -9.08 -15.17 18.76
C TYR A 77 -7.73 -14.43 18.86
N ILE A 78 -6.65 -15.06 18.37
CA ILE A 78 -5.31 -14.46 18.31
C ILE A 78 -5.30 -13.30 17.30
N ASP A 79 -5.77 -13.55 16.08
CA ASP A 79 -5.76 -12.56 15.00
C ASP A 79 -6.60 -11.32 15.35
N ALA A 80 -7.80 -11.52 15.89
CA ALA A 80 -8.69 -10.42 16.29
C ALA A 80 -8.07 -9.53 17.39
N GLY A 81 -7.20 -10.07 18.24
CA GLY A 81 -6.60 -9.34 19.37
C GLY A 81 -5.30 -8.62 19.06
N TYR A 82 -4.68 -8.90 17.91
CA TYR A 82 -3.32 -8.45 17.63
C TYR A 82 -3.20 -6.92 17.63
N ALA A 83 -4.09 -6.20 16.94
CA ALA A 83 -4.03 -4.74 16.84
C ALA A 83 -4.14 -4.07 18.22
N VAL A 84 -5.05 -4.54 19.07
CA VAL A 84 -5.21 -4.05 20.45
C VAL A 84 -3.90 -4.22 21.23
N LYS A 85 -3.29 -5.42 21.17
CA LYS A 85 -2.01 -5.70 21.84
C LYS A 85 -0.89 -4.80 21.32
N LEU A 86 -0.79 -4.65 20.00
CA LEU A 86 0.24 -3.86 19.34
C LEU A 86 0.20 -2.39 19.78
N PHE A 87 -0.95 -1.73 19.69
CA PHE A 87 -1.06 -0.32 20.04
C PHE A 87 -0.97 -0.08 21.55
N SER A 88 -1.39 -1.04 22.38
CA SER A 88 -1.16 -1.00 23.83
C SER A 88 0.33 -1.03 24.15
N GLY A 89 1.12 -1.85 23.45
CA GLY A 89 2.58 -1.90 23.59
C GLY A 89 3.31 -0.65 23.10
N ILE A 90 2.73 0.12 22.16
CA ILE A 90 3.27 1.44 21.81
C ILE A 90 2.93 2.45 22.90
N LYS A 91 1.67 2.46 23.38
CA LYS A 91 1.18 3.36 24.44
C LYS A 91 1.93 3.22 25.75
N SER A 92 2.40 2.02 26.09
CA SER A 92 3.21 1.81 27.29
C SER A 92 4.59 2.46 27.23
N LYS A 93 5.06 2.86 26.04
CA LYS A 93 6.38 3.47 25.83
C LYS A 93 6.29 4.96 25.53
N ARG A 94 5.22 5.40 24.85
CA ARG A 94 4.97 6.81 24.49
C ARG A 94 3.53 7.04 24.06
N ALA A 95 3.10 8.30 24.05
CA ALA A 95 1.85 8.69 23.42
C ALA A 95 1.81 8.35 21.92
N LEU A 96 0.62 7.99 21.43
CA LEU A 96 0.37 7.79 20.01
C LEU A 96 0.33 9.12 19.26
N ARG A 97 0.94 9.15 18.08
CA ARG A 97 0.79 10.25 17.13
C ARG A 97 -0.61 10.23 16.52
N SER A 98 -1.02 11.34 15.91
CA SER A 98 -2.33 11.46 15.28
C SER A 98 -2.55 10.42 14.16
N ASP A 99 -1.52 10.07 13.37
CA ASP A 99 -1.61 8.98 12.38
C ASP A 99 -1.87 7.62 13.04
N GLU A 100 -1.17 7.32 14.13
CA GLU A 100 -1.29 6.05 14.86
C GLU A 100 -2.67 5.88 15.49
N LYS A 101 -3.26 6.96 16.01
CA LYS A 101 -4.61 6.95 16.57
C LYS A 101 -5.66 6.51 15.55
N ILE A 102 -5.58 7.03 14.32
CA ILE A 102 -6.50 6.65 13.25
C ILE A 102 -6.26 5.20 12.82
N ILE A 103 -5.00 4.80 12.65
CA ILE A 103 -4.67 3.43 12.26
C ILE A 103 -5.14 2.44 13.34
N GLU A 104 -4.98 2.76 14.63
CA GLU A 104 -5.48 1.95 15.75
C GLU A 104 -6.99 1.72 15.62
N ILE A 105 -7.77 2.81 15.53
CA ILE A 105 -9.23 2.74 15.44
C ILE A 105 -9.64 1.89 14.23
N LYS A 106 -9.17 2.26 13.03
CA LYS A 106 -9.61 1.61 11.77
C LYS A 106 -9.19 0.14 11.72
N THR A 107 -8.01 -0.20 12.23
CA THR A 107 -7.54 -1.58 12.26
C THR A 107 -8.36 -2.43 13.24
N ILE A 108 -8.65 -1.93 14.44
CA ILE A 108 -9.50 -2.65 15.40
C ILE A 108 -10.92 -2.82 14.85
N GLN A 109 -11.51 -1.76 14.28
CA GLN A 109 -12.85 -1.81 13.69
C GLN A 109 -12.94 -2.80 12.52
N ALA A 110 -11.95 -2.81 11.61
CA ALA A 110 -11.87 -3.77 10.52
C ALA A 110 -11.80 -5.23 11.03
N ASN A 111 -10.96 -5.49 12.04
CA ASN A 111 -10.86 -6.81 12.65
C ASN A 111 -12.18 -7.21 13.34
N ASN A 112 -12.82 -6.29 14.07
CA ASN A 112 -14.12 -6.54 14.69
C ASN A 112 -15.19 -6.89 13.64
N ALA A 113 -15.27 -6.10 12.57
CA ALA A 113 -16.26 -6.30 11.51
C ALA A 113 -16.06 -7.63 10.75
N TYR A 114 -14.81 -8.08 10.62
CA TYR A 114 -14.53 -9.39 10.03
C TYR A 114 -14.84 -10.55 11.00
N TYR A 115 -14.25 -10.53 12.19
CA TYR A 115 -14.28 -11.65 13.13
C TYR A 115 -15.60 -11.82 13.87
N SER A 116 -16.51 -10.85 13.80
CA SER A 116 -17.92 -11.04 14.19
C SER A 116 -18.68 -11.99 13.26
N ARG A 117 -18.13 -12.31 12.07
CA ARG A 117 -18.82 -13.08 11.02
C ARG A 117 -18.02 -14.29 10.53
N LYS A 118 -16.70 -14.20 10.52
CA LYS A 118 -15.82 -15.18 9.85
C LYS A 118 -14.65 -15.57 10.73
N LEU A 119 -14.17 -16.79 10.53
CA LEU A 119 -12.90 -17.25 11.08
C LEU A 119 -11.74 -16.82 10.19
N SER A 120 -10.53 -16.91 10.72
CA SER A 120 -9.29 -16.57 10.01
C SER A 120 -9.18 -17.27 8.65
N PRO A 121 -8.81 -16.55 7.58
CA PRO A 121 -8.42 -17.16 6.31
C PRO A 121 -7.27 -18.16 6.46
N SER A 122 -7.17 -19.12 5.54
CA SER A 122 -6.02 -20.02 5.44
C SER A 122 -4.77 -19.30 4.94
N ASP A 123 -4.95 -18.42 3.96
CA ASP A 123 -3.90 -17.76 3.21
C ASP A 123 -3.98 -16.24 3.33
N THR A 124 -2.89 -15.56 2.95
CA THR A 124 -2.87 -14.10 2.85
C THR A 124 -3.84 -13.67 1.75
N ILE A 125 -4.87 -12.93 2.15
CA ILE A 125 -5.87 -12.38 1.24
C ILE A 125 -6.07 -10.89 1.51
N VAL A 126 -6.66 -10.21 0.53
CA VAL A 126 -6.97 -8.78 0.59
C VAL A 126 -8.48 -8.59 0.50
N ILE A 127 -9.02 -7.74 1.36
CA ILE A 127 -10.41 -7.29 1.28
C ILE A 127 -10.49 -5.77 1.35
N VAL A 128 -11.60 -5.24 0.85
CA VAL A 128 -11.99 -3.84 1.04
C VAL A 128 -13.37 -3.84 1.68
N PHE A 129 -13.54 -3.08 2.78
CA PHE A 129 -14.81 -2.97 3.50
C PHE A 129 -15.72 -1.94 2.83
N ASN A 130 -15.94 -2.12 1.53
CA ASN A 130 -16.85 -1.35 0.71
C ASN A 130 -17.41 -2.29 -0.40
N SER A 131 -18.44 -1.85 -1.11
CA SER A 131 -19.05 -2.57 -2.24
C SER A 131 -18.42 -2.26 -3.60
N ARG A 132 -17.56 -1.24 -3.68
CA ARG A 132 -17.10 -0.66 -4.96
C ARG A 132 -15.60 -0.84 -5.26
N ALA A 133 -14.86 -1.67 -4.52
CA ALA A 133 -13.44 -1.81 -4.83
C ALA A 133 -13.23 -2.44 -6.20
N CYS A 134 -12.29 -1.86 -6.95
CA CYS A 134 -12.07 -2.16 -8.36
C CYS A 134 -11.26 -3.44 -8.63
N GLN A 135 -10.46 -3.91 -7.65
CA GLN A 135 -9.50 -5.01 -7.86
C GLN A 135 -9.51 -6.09 -6.78
N PHE A 136 -10.08 -5.81 -5.61
CA PHE A 136 -10.03 -6.73 -4.46
C PHE A 136 -11.43 -7.16 -4.03
N ARG A 137 -11.47 -8.21 -3.20
CA ARG A 137 -12.73 -8.75 -2.70
C ARG A 137 -13.43 -7.72 -1.82
N ASN A 138 -14.65 -7.38 -2.21
CA ASN A 138 -15.54 -6.51 -1.43
C ASN A 138 -16.15 -7.27 -0.24
N MET A 139 -16.18 -6.62 0.92
CA MET A 139 -16.86 -7.08 2.14
C MET A 139 -17.65 -5.91 2.77
N PRO A 140 -18.74 -5.47 2.13
CA PRO A 140 -19.58 -4.43 2.71
C PRO A 140 -20.22 -4.93 4.01
N VAL A 141 -20.15 -4.10 5.04
CA VAL A 141 -20.74 -4.35 6.36
C VAL A 141 -21.26 -3.03 6.94
N PRO A 142 -22.38 -3.03 7.67
CA PRO A 142 -23.01 -1.79 8.12
C PRO A 142 -22.20 -1.05 9.20
N GLU A 143 -21.45 -1.75 10.03
CA GLU A 143 -20.73 -1.14 11.15
C GLU A 143 -19.33 -0.60 10.82
N PHE A 144 -18.81 -0.87 9.62
CA PHE A 144 -17.47 -0.44 9.22
C PHE A 144 -17.35 -0.29 7.70
N ARG A 145 -16.91 0.90 7.28
CA ARG A 145 -16.64 1.21 5.88
C ARG A 145 -15.20 1.69 5.70
N SER A 146 -14.56 1.20 4.64
CA SER A 146 -13.24 1.67 4.23
C SER A 146 -13.01 1.37 2.75
N ASN A 147 -12.47 2.35 2.03
CA ASN A 147 -11.94 2.26 0.67
C ASN A 147 -10.50 1.75 0.65
N LEU A 148 -9.83 1.66 1.81
CA LEU A 148 -8.49 1.10 1.90
C LEU A 148 -8.54 -0.44 1.87
N PRO A 149 -7.57 -1.08 1.21
CA PRO A 149 -7.43 -2.52 1.29
C PRO A 149 -6.81 -2.94 2.61
N PHE A 150 -7.43 -3.92 3.24
CA PHE A 150 -6.92 -4.62 4.40
C PHE A 150 -6.34 -5.95 3.98
N VAL A 151 -5.11 -6.22 4.42
CA VAL A 151 -4.40 -7.47 4.15
C VAL A 151 -4.42 -8.34 5.39
N TYR A 152 -4.81 -9.59 5.23
CA TYR A 152 -4.74 -10.58 6.29
C TYR A 152 -3.35 -11.18 6.39
N TYR A 153 -2.76 -11.15 7.58
CA TYR A 153 -1.61 -11.97 7.91
C TYR A 153 -1.94 -12.89 9.10
N LYS A 154 -1.59 -14.16 8.96
CA LYS A 154 -1.79 -15.14 10.03
C LYS A 154 -1.06 -14.74 11.30
N SER A 155 -1.76 -14.86 12.44
CA SER A 155 -1.35 -14.43 13.79
C SER A 155 -1.25 -12.92 13.98
N ARG A 156 -1.74 -12.13 13.02
CA ARG A 156 -1.67 -10.66 13.02
C ARG A 156 -3.03 -10.02 12.69
N GLY A 157 -3.88 -10.73 11.96
CA GLY A 157 -5.21 -10.26 11.60
C GLY A 157 -5.16 -9.34 10.38
N TRP A 158 -6.13 -8.43 10.30
CA TRP A 158 -6.31 -7.52 9.18
C TRP A 158 -5.57 -6.20 9.40
N HIS A 159 -4.81 -5.75 8.40
CA HIS A 159 -4.02 -4.52 8.48
C HIS A 159 -4.15 -3.65 7.23
N ILE A 160 -4.12 -2.34 7.42
CA ILE A 160 -3.88 -1.40 6.33
C ILE A 160 -2.46 -1.63 5.83
N TYR A 161 -2.31 -1.87 4.53
CA TYR A 161 -1.00 -2.04 3.89
C TYR A 161 -0.83 -1.05 2.72
N PRO A 162 -0.14 0.09 2.91
CA PRO A 162 0.11 1.11 1.88
C PRO A 162 0.61 0.59 0.53
N VAL A 163 1.35 -0.53 0.49
CA VAL A 163 1.73 -1.22 -0.75
C VAL A 163 0.49 -1.63 -1.52
N THR A 164 -0.42 -2.36 -0.87
CA THR A 164 -1.68 -2.80 -1.43
C THR A 164 -2.59 -1.62 -1.76
N THR A 165 -2.60 -0.57 -0.94
CA THR A 165 -3.32 0.67 -1.27
C THR A 165 -2.82 1.29 -2.58
N SER A 166 -1.50 1.36 -2.76
CA SER A 166 -0.91 1.92 -3.98
C SER A 166 -1.27 1.08 -5.22
N ASN A 167 -1.33 -0.25 -5.09
CA ASN A 167 -1.78 -1.13 -6.17
C ASN A 167 -3.26 -0.90 -6.51
N LEU A 168 -4.13 -0.83 -5.49
CA LEU A 168 -5.55 -0.53 -5.67
C LEU A 168 -5.73 0.78 -6.44
N ALA A 169 -5.03 1.83 -6.00
CA ALA A 169 -5.11 3.15 -6.61
C ALA A 169 -4.64 3.17 -8.07
N GLY A 170 -3.56 2.47 -8.40
CA GLY A 170 -3.12 2.28 -9.79
C GLY A 170 -4.10 1.49 -10.65
N GLY A 171 -4.97 0.71 -10.00
CA GLY A 171 -6.01 -0.10 -10.60
C GLY A 171 -7.37 0.54 -10.82
N CYS A 172 -7.66 1.64 -10.12
CA CYS A 172 -8.93 2.34 -10.21
C CYS A 172 -9.16 2.86 -11.64
N ARG A 173 -10.28 2.45 -12.24
CA ARG A 173 -10.70 2.92 -13.57
C ARG A 173 -11.40 4.27 -13.51
N ASN A 174 -12.17 4.51 -12.44
CA ASN A 174 -12.89 5.76 -12.22
C ASN A 174 -12.05 6.73 -11.36
N THR A 175 -12.05 8.00 -11.73
CA THR A 175 -11.40 9.09 -10.97
C THR A 175 -11.95 9.23 -9.55
N SER A 176 -13.26 9.09 -9.34
CA SER A 176 -13.88 9.18 -8.00
C SER A 176 -13.34 8.12 -7.06
N ASP A 177 -13.36 6.84 -7.49
CA ASP A 177 -12.83 5.73 -6.67
C ASP A 177 -11.34 5.93 -6.35
N PHE A 178 -10.58 6.42 -7.33
CA PHE A 178 -9.17 6.75 -7.15
C PHE A 178 -8.98 7.84 -6.08
N LEU A 179 -9.71 8.94 -6.18
CA LEU A 179 -9.60 10.07 -5.24
C LEU A 179 -10.07 9.67 -3.83
N GLU A 180 -11.14 8.90 -3.71
CA GLU A 180 -11.60 8.36 -2.42
C GLU A 180 -10.54 7.50 -1.73
N VAL A 181 -9.83 6.62 -2.47
CA VAL A 181 -8.72 5.84 -1.92
C VAL A 181 -7.57 6.74 -1.48
N MET A 182 -7.23 7.77 -2.27
CA MET A 182 -6.17 8.73 -1.92
C MET A 182 -6.53 9.58 -0.70
N ASP A 183 -7.78 10.00 -0.59
CA ASP A 183 -8.30 10.77 0.52
C ASP A 183 -8.34 9.97 1.80
N GLU A 184 -8.71 8.70 1.74
CA GLU A 184 -8.68 7.86 2.94
C GLU A 184 -7.24 7.52 3.35
N GLN A 185 -6.36 7.23 2.38
CA GLN A 185 -4.97 6.88 2.66
C GLN A 185 -4.23 8.03 3.34
N LYS A 186 -4.56 9.28 3.00
CA LYS A 186 -3.93 10.49 3.58
C LYS A 186 -4.14 10.58 5.09
N LEU A 187 -5.17 9.94 5.63
CA LEU A 187 -5.44 9.91 7.08
C LEU A 187 -4.36 9.15 7.88
N THR A 188 -3.64 8.24 7.21
CA THR A 188 -2.63 7.37 7.82
C THR A 188 -1.19 7.90 7.65
N VAL A 189 -1.02 9.08 7.06
CA VAL A 189 0.30 9.66 6.80
C VAL A 189 0.94 10.20 8.08
N SER A 190 2.22 9.91 8.27
CA SER A 190 3.06 10.53 9.31
C SER A 190 3.96 11.60 8.69
N PHE A 191 3.74 12.87 9.05
CA PHE A 191 4.67 13.95 8.71
C PHE A 191 5.79 14.06 9.73
N ARG A 192 7.00 14.34 9.26
CA ARG A 192 8.23 14.45 10.05
C ARG A 192 9.13 15.53 9.45
N THR A 193 10.17 15.92 10.19
CA THR A 193 11.15 16.91 9.75
C THR A 193 12.56 16.34 9.89
N TYR A 194 13.41 16.58 8.90
CA TYR A 194 14.84 16.26 8.95
C TYR A 194 15.62 17.44 8.37
N ARG A 195 16.49 18.07 9.19
CA ARG A 195 17.27 19.26 8.80
C ARG A 195 16.39 20.36 8.16
N GLY A 196 15.27 20.68 8.81
CA GLY A 196 14.30 21.67 8.31
C GLY A 196 13.43 21.21 7.13
N MET A 197 13.75 20.09 6.47
CA MET A 197 12.94 19.54 5.38
C MET A 197 11.79 18.69 5.93
N ARG A 198 10.56 19.11 5.64
CA ARG A 198 9.36 18.30 5.88
C ARG A 198 9.31 17.11 4.92
N TYR A 199 9.04 15.93 5.47
CA TYR A 199 8.82 14.71 4.71
C TYR A 199 7.65 13.90 5.29
N ALA A 200 7.12 12.97 4.50
CA ALA A 200 6.00 12.13 4.85
C ALA A 200 6.35 10.65 4.71
N VAL A 201 5.83 9.82 5.60
CA VAL A 201 5.96 8.37 5.54
C VAL A 201 4.64 7.68 5.85
N PHE A 202 4.47 6.47 5.31
CA PHE A 202 3.41 5.53 5.68
C PHE A 202 3.99 4.34 6.46
N PRO A 203 4.03 4.39 7.81
CA PRO A 203 4.55 3.30 8.63
C PRO A 203 3.62 2.10 8.69
N MET A 204 4.20 0.91 8.77
CA MET A 204 3.48 -0.36 8.86
C MET A 204 3.29 -0.79 10.32
N TYR A 205 2.04 -1.03 10.73
CA TYR A 205 1.71 -1.41 12.12
C TYR A 205 1.38 -2.90 12.25
N PHE A 206 2.27 -3.74 11.71
CA PHE A 206 2.30 -5.17 11.95
C PHE A 206 3.74 -5.65 11.83
N ASP A 207 4.12 -6.67 12.60
CA ASP A 207 5.42 -7.29 12.50
C ASP A 207 5.51 -8.12 11.22
N TYR A 208 6.63 -8.05 10.51
CA TYR A 208 6.88 -8.87 9.33
C TYR A 208 8.33 -9.37 9.38
N HIS A 209 8.50 -10.66 9.66
CA HIS A 209 9.82 -11.31 9.85
C HIS A 209 10.71 -10.61 10.89
N GLY A 210 10.14 -10.26 12.06
CA GLY A 210 10.92 -9.67 13.15
C GLY A 210 11.29 -8.21 12.92
N SER A 211 10.63 -7.53 11.98
CA SER A 211 10.82 -6.10 11.73
C SER A 211 10.39 -5.20 12.89
N GLY A 212 9.58 -5.73 13.81
CA GLY A 212 8.86 -4.90 14.76
C GLY A 212 7.80 -4.07 14.05
N THR A 213 7.55 -2.85 14.53
CA THR A 213 6.49 -1.98 13.98
C THR A 213 7.06 -0.66 13.49
N GLY A 214 6.35 -0.02 12.56
CA GLY A 214 6.75 1.25 11.96
C GLY A 214 7.80 1.14 10.86
N TRP A 215 8.05 -0.07 10.35
CA TRP A 215 8.90 -0.26 9.17
C TRP A 215 8.27 0.40 7.93
N LEU A 216 9.11 0.68 6.95
CA LEU A 216 8.77 1.48 5.76
C LEU A 216 9.07 0.72 4.48
N ASP A 217 8.40 1.12 3.42
CA ASP A 217 8.48 0.49 2.12
C ASP A 217 8.65 1.50 0.98
N SER A 218 9.76 1.41 0.24
CA SER A 218 10.02 2.34 -0.87
C SER A 218 9.06 2.17 -2.03
N PHE A 219 8.53 0.96 -2.24
CA PHE A 219 7.50 0.70 -3.24
C PHE A 219 6.27 1.56 -2.94
N ALA A 220 5.77 1.49 -1.71
CA ALA A 220 4.59 2.25 -1.31
C ALA A 220 4.87 3.76 -1.39
N GLN A 221 6.01 4.20 -0.86
CA GLN A 221 6.39 5.62 -0.81
C GLN A 221 6.51 6.23 -2.21
N GLY A 222 7.24 5.57 -3.12
CA GLY A 222 7.46 6.08 -4.47
C GLY A 222 6.20 6.01 -5.34
N ASN A 223 5.45 4.92 -5.24
CA ASN A 223 4.23 4.76 -6.03
C ASN A 223 3.12 5.71 -5.56
N LEU A 224 2.92 5.85 -4.24
CA LEU A 224 1.96 6.83 -3.69
C LEU A 224 2.38 8.27 -3.97
N ALA A 225 3.68 8.60 -4.01
CA ALA A 225 4.11 9.93 -4.45
C ALA A 225 3.60 10.24 -5.88
N GLY A 226 3.70 9.28 -6.80
CA GLY A 226 3.15 9.38 -8.15
C GLY A 226 1.62 9.48 -8.18
N HIS A 227 0.92 8.71 -7.34
CA HIS A 227 -0.54 8.79 -7.25
C HIS A 227 -1.02 10.13 -6.69
N TYR A 228 -0.42 10.65 -5.62
CA TYR A 228 -0.78 11.97 -5.12
C TYR A 228 -0.45 13.09 -6.11
N ALA A 229 0.63 12.97 -6.87
CA ALA A 229 0.92 13.89 -7.98
C ALA A 229 -0.17 13.84 -9.07
N ARG A 230 -0.65 12.64 -9.43
CA ARG A 230 -1.80 12.48 -10.34
C ARG A 230 -3.07 13.09 -9.76
N ALA A 231 -3.36 12.88 -8.48
CA ALA A 231 -4.52 13.45 -7.81
C ALA A 231 -4.49 14.98 -7.81
N TYR A 232 -3.32 15.58 -7.59
CA TYR A 232 -3.12 17.02 -7.77
C TYR A 232 -3.43 17.46 -9.20
N ASN A 233 -2.87 16.79 -10.21
CA ASN A 233 -3.13 17.12 -11.62
C ASN A 233 -4.62 17.03 -12.00
N LEU A 234 -5.37 16.11 -11.38
CA LEU A 234 -6.80 15.93 -11.65
C LEU A 234 -7.69 16.98 -10.95
N THR A 235 -7.25 17.53 -9.82
CA THR A 235 -8.13 18.32 -8.92
C THR A 235 -7.65 19.75 -8.69
N GLY A 236 -6.40 20.07 -8.97
CA GLY A 236 -5.75 21.32 -8.56
C GLY A 236 -5.49 21.44 -7.05
N ASN A 237 -5.88 20.45 -6.23
CA ASN A 237 -5.77 20.54 -4.77
C ASN A 237 -4.31 20.43 -4.30
N ARG A 238 -3.78 21.54 -3.79
CA ARG A 238 -2.40 21.66 -3.29
C ARG A 238 -2.05 20.67 -2.18
N GLY A 239 -3.01 20.21 -1.37
CA GLY A 239 -2.77 19.20 -0.34
C GLY A 239 -2.21 17.88 -0.90
N TYR A 240 -2.64 17.47 -2.09
CA TYR A 240 -2.07 16.30 -2.76
C TYR A 240 -0.65 16.57 -3.27
N LEU A 241 -0.38 17.76 -3.80
CA LEU A 241 0.96 18.16 -4.23
C LEU A 241 1.94 18.16 -3.04
N ASP A 242 1.55 18.77 -1.92
CA ASP A 242 2.37 18.86 -0.72
C ASP A 242 2.68 17.48 -0.14
N LEU A 243 1.70 16.58 -0.17
CA LEU A 243 1.89 15.20 0.24
C LEU A 243 2.82 14.44 -0.72
N SER A 244 2.62 14.56 -2.04
CA SER A 244 3.53 13.97 -3.05
C SER A 244 4.98 14.43 -2.82
N ASN A 245 5.18 15.74 -2.69
CA ASN A 245 6.49 16.35 -2.43
C ASN A 245 7.10 15.85 -1.10
N SER A 246 6.28 15.74 -0.06
CA SER A 246 6.73 15.23 1.24
C SER A 246 7.12 13.74 1.18
N LEU A 247 6.43 12.92 0.39
CA LEU A 247 6.79 11.52 0.16
C LEU A 247 8.11 11.41 -0.62
N ILE A 248 8.33 12.26 -1.63
CA ILE A 248 9.61 12.35 -2.35
C ILE A 248 10.75 12.72 -1.39
N ASN A 249 10.52 13.68 -0.48
CA ASN A 249 11.52 14.08 0.52
C ASN A 249 11.91 12.94 1.48
N SER A 250 11.07 11.92 1.65
CA SER A 250 11.37 10.78 2.54
C SER A 250 12.57 9.93 2.09
N PHE A 251 12.90 9.98 0.79
CA PHE A 251 14.07 9.31 0.22
C PHE A 251 15.39 10.05 0.51
N TYR A 252 15.32 11.33 0.90
CA TYR A 252 16.46 12.17 1.28
C TYR A 252 16.64 12.27 2.80
N ALA A 253 15.67 11.75 3.57
CA ALA A 253 15.73 11.64 5.02
C ALA A 253 16.30 10.26 5.45
N PRO A 254 16.79 10.09 6.69
CA PRO A 254 17.36 8.82 7.18
C PRO A 254 16.27 7.77 7.50
N THR A 255 15.43 7.46 6.52
CA THR A 255 14.29 6.52 6.63
C THR A 255 14.70 5.07 6.38
N GLY A 256 15.90 4.84 5.85
CA GLY A 256 16.39 3.53 5.42
C GLY A 256 15.80 3.02 4.11
N LEU A 257 14.93 3.80 3.45
CA LEU A 257 14.30 3.46 2.15
C LEU A 257 15.32 3.28 1.03
N VAL A 258 16.45 3.99 1.12
CA VAL A 258 17.53 3.97 0.15
C VAL A 258 18.73 3.21 0.73
N LYS A 259 19.31 2.31 -0.08
CA LYS A 259 20.59 1.69 0.22
C LYS A 259 21.59 1.99 -0.90
N PRO A 260 22.70 2.68 -0.60
CA PRO A 260 23.84 2.75 -1.50
C PRO A 260 24.40 1.35 -1.77
N THR A 261 24.69 1.06 -3.03
CA THR A 261 25.35 -0.16 -3.48
C THR A 261 26.47 0.20 -4.46
N THR A 262 27.32 -0.76 -4.81
CA THR A 262 28.31 -0.57 -5.87
C THR A 262 27.68 -0.28 -7.25
N TYR A 263 26.40 -0.60 -7.42
CA TYR A 263 25.63 -0.31 -8.64
C TYR A 263 24.81 0.99 -8.52
N GLY A 264 24.94 1.76 -7.45
CA GLY A 264 24.14 2.95 -7.17
C GLY A 264 23.07 2.71 -6.09
N ASN A 265 22.19 3.69 -5.90
CA ASN A 265 21.17 3.64 -4.86
C ASN A 265 20.03 2.69 -5.25
N PHE A 266 19.77 1.72 -4.39
CA PHE A 266 18.65 0.79 -4.49
C PHE A 266 17.51 1.20 -3.54
N TYR A 267 16.28 0.98 -3.98
CA TYR A 267 15.07 1.31 -3.21
C TYR A 267 14.52 0.03 -2.57
N LEU A 268 14.54 -0.02 -1.24
CA LEU A 268 14.25 -1.24 -0.48
C LEU A 268 12.74 -1.43 -0.28
N HIS A 269 12.22 -2.62 -0.63
CA HIS A 269 10.84 -2.99 -0.30
C HIS A 269 10.63 -3.02 1.21
N TYR A 270 11.55 -3.66 1.92
CA TYR A 270 11.56 -3.70 3.37
C TYR A 270 12.79 -2.95 3.85
N ASN A 271 12.62 -1.76 4.43
CA ASN A 271 13.76 -0.92 4.84
C ASN A 271 14.67 -1.58 5.91
N PHE A 272 14.15 -2.58 6.63
CA PHE A 272 14.87 -3.39 7.60
C PHE A 272 15.62 -4.59 6.97
N MET A 273 15.18 -5.14 5.84
CA MET A 273 15.88 -6.22 5.13
C MET A 273 16.96 -5.65 4.21
N ARG A 274 18.00 -5.06 4.80
CA ARG A 274 18.95 -4.24 4.06
C ARG A 274 19.71 -4.98 2.97
N GLU A 275 19.83 -6.29 3.01
CA GLU A 275 20.54 -7.06 1.98
C GLU A 275 19.62 -7.73 0.96
N HIS A 276 18.30 -7.60 1.11
CA HIS A 276 17.34 -8.26 0.25
C HIS A 276 16.82 -7.30 -0.82
N TYR A 277 17.37 -7.41 -2.03
CA TYR A 277 17.07 -6.52 -3.14
C TYR A 277 15.95 -7.11 -3.99
N ILE A 278 14.74 -6.59 -3.85
CA ILE A 278 13.54 -7.02 -4.60
C ILE A 278 13.38 -6.15 -5.85
N LEU A 279 13.40 -6.77 -7.03
CA LEU A 279 13.47 -6.07 -8.32
C LEU A 279 12.22 -5.23 -8.59
N ASN A 280 11.04 -5.85 -8.52
CA ASN A 280 9.79 -5.16 -8.82
C ASN A 280 9.55 -3.98 -7.86
N ALA A 281 9.98 -4.09 -6.60
CA ALA A 281 9.87 -3.01 -5.63
C ALA A 281 10.67 -1.78 -6.07
N HIS A 282 11.93 -1.98 -6.45
CA HIS A 282 12.79 -0.91 -6.93
C HIS A 282 12.27 -0.25 -8.21
N LEU A 283 11.83 -1.06 -9.18
CA LEU A 283 11.32 -0.55 -10.46
C LEU A 283 9.99 0.19 -10.31
N ILE A 284 9.07 -0.29 -9.47
CA ILE A 284 7.79 0.38 -9.23
C ILE A 284 7.99 1.67 -8.45
N CYS A 285 8.86 1.70 -7.44
CA CYS A 285 9.27 2.94 -6.80
C CYS A 285 9.85 3.93 -7.82
N THR A 286 10.77 3.48 -8.68
CA THR A 286 11.43 4.30 -9.70
C THR A 286 10.42 4.91 -10.68
N LEU A 287 9.50 4.10 -11.20
CA LEU A 287 8.45 4.57 -12.10
C LEU A 287 7.42 5.46 -11.41
N GLY A 288 7.11 5.22 -10.13
CA GLY A 288 6.25 6.10 -9.33
C GLY A 288 6.84 7.51 -9.17
N LEU A 289 8.16 7.59 -8.97
CA LEU A 289 8.89 8.86 -8.93
C LEU A 289 8.91 9.58 -10.29
N HIS A 290 9.00 8.84 -11.40
CA HIS A 290 8.82 9.41 -12.74
C HIS A 290 7.41 10.00 -12.92
N THR A 291 6.38 9.26 -12.52
CA THR A 291 4.99 9.73 -12.54
C THR A 291 4.83 11.00 -11.70
N ALA A 292 5.48 11.07 -10.53
CA ALA A 292 5.43 12.26 -9.69
C ALA A 292 6.06 13.47 -10.42
N TYR A 293 7.22 13.28 -11.05
CA TYR A 293 7.84 14.31 -11.86
C TYR A 293 6.96 14.73 -13.05
N SER A 294 6.39 13.79 -13.81
CA SER A 294 5.61 14.12 -15.01
C SER A 294 4.37 14.98 -14.73
N TYR A 295 3.77 14.85 -13.55
CA TYR A 295 2.60 15.63 -13.15
C TYR A 295 2.92 16.93 -12.40
N THR A 296 4.13 17.08 -11.84
CA THR A 296 4.44 18.20 -10.93
C THR A 296 5.68 19.00 -11.29
N GLY A 297 6.52 18.49 -12.18
CA GLY A 297 7.84 19.04 -12.49
C GLY A 297 8.86 18.92 -11.36
N ASN A 298 8.59 18.16 -10.28
CA ASN A 298 9.49 18.08 -9.13
C ASN A 298 10.86 17.47 -9.50
N SER A 299 11.90 18.30 -9.49
CA SER A 299 13.26 17.92 -9.87
C SER A 299 13.90 16.88 -8.93
N ARG A 300 13.52 16.85 -7.64
CA ARG A 300 13.98 15.81 -6.71
C ARG A 300 13.45 14.44 -7.09
N ALA A 301 12.21 14.36 -7.58
CA ALA A 301 11.62 13.13 -8.09
C ALA A 301 12.33 12.67 -9.36
N LEU A 302 12.62 13.59 -10.29
CA LEU A 302 13.39 13.29 -11.50
C LEU A 302 14.79 12.75 -11.17
N ASN A 303 15.48 13.33 -10.19
CA ASN A 303 16.79 12.87 -9.76
C ASN A 303 16.75 11.44 -9.19
N LEU A 304 15.75 11.13 -8.34
CA LEU A 304 15.55 9.78 -7.82
C LEU A 304 15.17 8.80 -8.95
N PHE A 305 14.32 9.20 -9.89
CA PHE A 305 14.01 8.38 -11.06
C PHE A 305 15.27 8.03 -11.86
N ARG A 306 16.07 9.03 -12.25
CA ARG A 306 17.33 8.83 -12.98
C ARG A 306 18.30 7.94 -12.23
N THR A 307 18.40 8.13 -10.92
CA THR A 307 19.21 7.28 -10.04
C THR A 307 18.74 5.83 -10.07
N GLY A 308 17.43 5.57 -9.91
CA GLY A 308 16.87 4.22 -9.94
C GLY A 308 17.04 3.54 -11.30
N VAL A 309 16.80 4.27 -12.38
CA VAL A 309 17.01 3.80 -13.76
C VAL A 309 18.49 3.43 -14.02
N SER A 310 19.41 4.24 -13.53
CA SER A 310 20.85 4.00 -13.61
C SER A 310 21.28 2.77 -12.79
N THR A 311 20.74 2.62 -11.57
CA THR A 311 20.95 1.44 -10.73
C THR A 311 20.41 0.18 -11.40
N PHE A 312 19.20 0.22 -11.95
CA PHE A 312 18.63 -0.90 -12.70
C PHE A 312 19.53 -1.29 -13.89
N ARG A 313 20.02 -0.32 -14.67
CA ARG A 313 20.95 -0.60 -15.79
C ARG A 313 22.17 -1.38 -15.31
N ARG A 314 22.81 -0.95 -14.23
CA ARG A 314 24.02 -1.61 -13.69
C ARG A 314 23.74 -2.94 -12.97
N MET A 315 22.51 -3.19 -12.52
CA MET A 315 22.18 -4.35 -11.68
C MET A 315 21.27 -5.39 -12.35
N ASN A 316 20.59 -5.08 -13.47
CA ASN A 316 19.58 -5.98 -14.08
C ASN A 316 20.12 -7.40 -14.37
N TRP A 317 21.40 -7.53 -14.74
CA TRP A 317 22.03 -8.82 -15.01
C TRP A 317 22.08 -9.73 -13.79
N ARG A 318 22.12 -9.18 -12.56
CA ARG A 318 22.03 -9.96 -11.31
C ARG A 318 20.65 -10.60 -11.14
N PHE A 319 19.62 -10.00 -11.73
CA PHE A 319 18.25 -10.51 -11.72
C PHE A 319 17.94 -11.40 -12.93
N ASP A 320 18.89 -11.64 -13.82
CA ASP A 320 18.73 -12.42 -15.03
C ASP A 320 19.49 -13.75 -14.90
N SER A 321 18.77 -14.88 -14.95
CA SER A 321 19.38 -16.21 -14.91
C SER A 321 19.80 -16.72 -16.30
N GLY A 322 19.62 -15.93 -17.35
CA GLY A 322 19.74 -16.32 -18.76
C GLY A 322 18.55 -17.10 -19.31
N ARG A 323 17.61 -17.52 -18.44
CA ARG A 323 16.40 -18.28 -18.80
C ARG A 323 15.13 -17.84 -18.07
N TRP A 324 15.26 -16.96 -17.10
CA TRP A 324 14.19 -16.45 -16.23
C TRP A 324 14.71 -15.29 -15.38
N THR A 325 13.81 -14.53 -14.73
CA THR A 325 14.22 -13.50 -13.77
C THR A 325 14.20 -14.00 -12.32
N TYR A 326 15.07 -13.44 -11.47
CA TYR A 326 14.93 -13.52 -10.03
C TYR A 326 13.98 -12.43 -9.51
N TYR A 327 13.09 -12.79 -8.58
CA TYR A 327 12.28 -11.86 -7.79
C TYR A 327 13.17 -10.97 -6.91
N ALA A 328 14.10 -11.61 -6.23
CA ALA A 328 15.00 -10.94 -5.31
C ALA A 328 16.40 -11.56 -5.39
N VAL A 329 17.41 -10.72 -5.11
CA VAL A 329 18.79 -11.14 -4.90
C VAL A 329 19.22 -10.68 -3.51
N SER A 330 19.94 -11.53 -2.76
CA SER A 330 20.42 -11.20 -1.41
C SER A 330 21.93 -10.93 -1.39
N GLY A 331 22.39 -9.91 -0.66
CA GLY A 331 23.81 -9.74 -0.29
C GLY A 331 24.26 -10.94 0.57
N ARG A 332 25.52 -11.36 0.64
CA ARG A 332 26.85 -10.80 0.36
C ARG A 332 27.49 -11.56 -0.84
N TYR A 333 27.32 -11.00 -2.04
CA TYR A 333 27.76 -11.43 -3.39
C TYR A 333 26.86 -12.36 -4.25
N TYR A 334 25.58 -12.55 -3.85
CA TYR A 334 24.43 -13.05 -4.65
C TYR A 334 24.58 -14.45 -5.27
N LYS A 335 24.19 -15.55 -4.60
CA LYS A 335 22.85 -16.12 -4.36
C LYS A 335 22.84 -16.73 -2.93
N PRO A 336 21.69 -17.02 -2.28
CA PRO A 336 20.42 -17.43 -2.88
C PRO A 336 19.60 -16.25 -3.40
N ALA A 337 19.31 -16.29 -4.71
CA ALA A 337 18.33 -15.45 -5.37
C ALA A 337 17.08 -16.27 -5.62
N TRP A 338 15.93 -15.64 -5.41
CA TRP A 338 14.65 -16.31 -5.45
C TRP A 338 14.11 -16.18 -6.87
N LEU A 339 13.90 -17.30 -7.56
CA LEU A 339 13.29 -17.26 -8.89
C LEU A 339 11.91 -16.62 -8.78
N ALA A 340 11.60 -15.73 -9.73
CA ALA A 340 10.28 -15.16 -9.81
C ALA A 340 9.25 -16.25 -10.15
N SER A 341 8.05 -16.17 -9.57
CA SER A 341 6.89 -16.85 -10.15
C SER A 341 6.64 -16.33 -11.58
N GLU A 342 5.81 -17.02 -12.35
CA GLU A 342 5.39 -16.51 -13.67
C GLU A 342 4.80 -15.10 -13.60
N SER A 343 3.90 -14.85 -12.65
CA SER A 343 3.31 -13.52 -12.46
C SER A 343 4.36 -12.43 -12.21
N TYR A 344 5.38 -12.71 -11.39
CA TYR A 344 6.45 -11.75 -11.15
C TYR A 344 7.40 -11.60 -12.33
N HIS A 345 7.68 -12.68 -13.08
CA HIS A 345 8.50 -12.58 -14.28
C HIS A 345 7.83 -11.71 -15.35
N ARG A 346 6.53 -11.93 -15.61
CA ARG A 346 5.71 -11.08 -16.48
C ARG A 346 5.71 -9.63 -16.01
N LEU A 347 5.58 -9.41 -14.70
CA LEU A 347 5.69 -8.07 -14.13
C LEU A 347 7.06 -7.43 -14.40
N HIS A 348 8.16 -8.17 -14.27
CA HIS A 348 9.49 -7.65 -14.59
C HIS A 348 9.64 -7.26 -16.06
N VAL A 349 9.09 -8.06 -16.99
CA VAL A 349 9.04 -7.74 -18.43
C VAL A 349 8.30 -6.42 -18.65
N GLN A 350 7.11 -6.28 -18.08
CA GLN A 350 6.29 -5.07 -18.20
C GLN A 350 6.98 -3.85 -17.57
N LEU A 351 7.62 -4.00 -16.42
CA LEU A 351 8.34 -2.91 -15.74
C LEU A 351 9.57 -2.45 -16.53
N ALA A 352 10.36 -3.38 -17.09
CA ALA A 352 11.48 -3.03 -17.97
C ALA A 352 10.98 -2.27 -19.22
N ASN A 353 9.85 -2.71 -19.82
CA ASN A 353 9.23 -2.00 -20.94
C ASN A 353 8.76 -0.60 -20.56
N ARG A 354 8.20 -0.44 -19.34
CA ARG A 354 7.79 0.88 -18.83
C ARG A 354 8.98 1.80 -18.57
N VAL A 355 10.12 1.27 -18.13
CA VAL A 355 11.36 2.06 -18.02
C VAL A 355 11.82 2.53 -19.40
N TRP A 356 11.76 1.69 -20.43
CA TRP A 356 12.01 2.13 -21.81
C TRP A 356 11.06 3.26 -22.23
N LYS A 357 9.74 3.10 -22.05
CA LYS A 357 8.76 4.15 -22.39
C LYS A 357 9.01 5.47 -21.66
N ALA A 358 9.47 5.42 -20.41
CA ALA A 358 9.77 6.60 -19.61
C ALA A 358 11.12 7.26 -19.97
N THR A 359 12.06 6.53 -20.56
CA THR A 359 13.43 7.02 -20.82
C THR A 359 13.72 7.27 -22.30
N GLY A 360 13.02 6.59 -23.21
CA GLY A 360 13.35 6.52 -24.63
C GLY A 360 14.56 5.63 -24.95
N ASP A 361 15.28 5.10 -23.95
CA ASP A 361 16.54 4.37 -24.16
C ASP A 361 16.28 2.90 -24.54
N SER A 362 16.65 2.55 -25.77
CA SER A 362 16.47 1.22 -26.37
C SER A 362 17.16 0.10 -25.59
N TYR A 363 18.15 0.41 -24.75
CA TYR A 363 18.76 -0.56 -23.85
C TYR A 363 17.71 -1.24 -22.97
N TYR A 364 16.78 -0.49 -22.36
CA TYR A 364 15.75 -1.08 -21.50
C TYR A 364 14.73 -1.89 -22.28
N ARG A 365 14.47 -1.53 -23.55
CA ARG A 365 13.66 -2.33 -24.46
C ARG A 365 14.32 -3.68 -24.74
N SER A 366 15.64 -3.70 -24.94
CA SER A 366 16.39 -4.94 -25.15
C SER A 366 16.32 -5.87 -23.93
N VAL A 367 16.36 -5.32 -22.71
CA VAL A 367 16.18 -6.10 -21.46
C VAL A 367 14.76 -6.68 -21.40
N ALA A 368 13.74 -5.87 -21.69
CA ALA A 368 12.35 -6.30 -21.68
C ALA A 368 12.09 -7.41 -22.71
N LEU A 369 12.54 -7.25 -23.95
CA LEU A 369 12.41 -8.25 -25.02
C LEU A 369 13.17 -9.54 -24.70
N ARG A 370 14.39 -9.43 -24.15
CA ARG A 370 15.15 -10.60 -23.70
C ARG A 370 14.37 -11.38 -22.66
N TRP A 371 13.87 -10.74 -21.60
CA TRP A 371 13.06 -11.41 -20.60
C TRP A 371 11.75 -11.95 -21.17
N ASN A 372 11.10 -11.23 -22.10
CA ASN A 372 9.87 -11.70 -22.73
C ASN A 372 10.07 -13.01 -23.52
N SER A 373 11.20 -13.15 -24.21
CA SER A 373 11.57 -14.39 -24.92
C SER A 373 11.69 -15.60 -23.99
N TYR A 374 11.89 -15.39 -22.68
CA TYR A 374 11.99 -16.48 -21.73
C TYR A 374 10.63 -17.15 -21.49
N LEU A 375 9.53 -16.41 -21.63
CA LEU A 375 8.17 -16.95 -21.63
C LEU A 375 7.98 -17.89 -22.82
N GLU A 376 8.35 -17.44 -24.03
CA GLU A 376 8.21 -18.22 -25.26
C GLU A 376 9.03 -19.51 -25.21
N ARG A 377 10.28 -19.45 -24.76
CA ARG A 377 11.15 -20.63 -24.56
C ARG A 377 10.60 -21.63 -23.53
N LYS A 378 9.64 -21.21 -22.71
CA LYS A 378 8.91 -22.06 -21.74
C LYS A 378 7.53 -22.49 -22.23
N GLY A 379 7.17 -22.19 -23.49
CA GLY A 379 5.85 -22.48 -24.06
C GLY A 379 4.73 -21.58 -23.52
N LEU A 380 5.08 -20.47 -22.86
CA LEU A 380 4.12 -19.51 -22.32
C LEU A 380 3.89 -18.37 -23.31
N ARG A 381 2.68 -17.81 -23.32
CA ARG A 381 2.36 -16.65 -24.15
C ARG A 381 3.23 -15.44 -23.72
N PRO A 382 3.92 -14.75 -24.65
CA PRO A 382 4.68 -13.53 -24.34
C PRO A 382 3.76 -12.36 -23.96
N GLU A 383 4.33 -11.40 -23.22
CA GLU A 383 3.71 -10.10 -22.98
C GLU A 383 3.66 -9.27 -24.28
N ARG A 384 2.63 -8.42 -24.41
CA ARG A 384 2.48 -7.50 -25.55
C ARG A 384 3.21 -6.19 -25.22
N ILE A 385 4.48 -6.05 -25.63
CA ILE A 385 5.35 -4.94 -25.22
C ILE A 385 5.99 -4.15 -26.36
#